data_AF-A0A846PCH2-F1
#
_entry.id   AF-A0A846PCH2-F1
#
_cell.length_a   1.000
_cell.length_b   1.000
_cell.length_c   1.000
_cell.angle_alpha   90.00
_cell.angle_beta   90.00
_cell.angle_gamma   90.00
#
_symmetry.space_group_name_H-M   'P 1'
#
loop_
_entity.id
_entity.type
_entity.pdbx_description
1 polymer ?
#
loop_
_entity_poly.entity_id
_entity_poly.type
_entity_poly.pdbx_seq_one_letter_code
_entity_poly.pdbx_strand_id
1 'polypeptide(L)'
;MGTGVNYGEALNKIILKLEAASTQLQQRGYASHRISPRKFYDYMTGETPTGDTITLLDVLDNEYLMIHEVVEISELKKKGVPINKQTVMMIHPNYETHYTATEHELDYAIDKKDFDWLRIRINHAKSWLEDPDMPQHLIPRCETIIRKCSEAL
;
A
#
# COMPACT_ATOMS: atom_id res chain seq x y z
N MET A 1 23.92 -8.34 -17.50
CA MET A 1 24.23 -6.94 -17.89
C MET A 1 22.94 -6.16 -17.80
N GLY A 2 22.94 -5.05 -17.07
CA GLY A 2 21.80 -4.58 -16.29
C GLY A 2 20.55 -4.17 -17.07
N THR A 3 19.42 -4.76 -16.70
CA THR A 3 18.08 -4.20 -16.91
C THR A 3 17.80 -3.20 -15.79
N GLY A 4 18.63 -2.16 -15.69
CA GLY A 4 18.33 -1.02 -14.84
C GLY A 4 17.27 -0.21 -15.53
N VAL A 5 16.04 -0.21 -14.99
CA VAL A 5 14.97 0.67 -15.47
C VAL A 5 15.54 2.09 -15.54
N ASN A 6 15.46 2.72 -16.71
CA ASN A 6 15.91 4.09 -16.87
C ASN A 6 15.11 4.96 -15.90
N TYR A 7 15.79 5.71 -15.03
CA TYR A 7 15.15 6.55 -14.02
C TYR A 7 14.10 7.49 -14.64
N GLY A 8 14.32 8.00 -15.85
CA GLY A 8 13.34 8.81 -16.57
C GLY A 8 12.08 8.03 -16.98
N GLU A 9 12.23 6.78 -17.42
CA GLU A 9 11.11 5.89 -17.77
C GLU A 9 10.32 5.46 -16.53
N ALA A 10 11.02 5.15 -15.44
CA ALA A 10 10.40 4.84 -14.15
C ALA A 10 9.51 6.00 -13.67
N LEU A 11 10.02 7.23 -13.72
CA LEU A 11 9.25 8.41 -13.30
C LEU A 11 7.99 8.63 -14.15
N ASN A 12 8.07 8.43 -15.47
CA ASN A 12 6.90 8.54 -16.34
C ASN A 12 5.84 7.49 -15.98
N LYS A 13 6.24 6.24 -15.74
CA LYS A 13 5.32 5.19 -15.30
C LYS A 13 4.70 5.52 -13.94
N ILE A 14 5.48 6.04 -12.99
CA ILE A 14 4.98 6.48 -11.69
C ILE A 14 3.94 7.60 -11.84
N ILE A 15 4.17 8.61 -12.69
CA ILE A 15 3.21 9.70 -12.92
C ILE A 15 1.85 9.13 -13.32
N LEU A 16 1.82 8.31 -14.37
CA LEU A 16 0.58 7.73 -14.90
C LEU A 16 -0.13 6.85 -13.85
N LYS A 17 0.63 6.06 -13.09
CA LYS A 17 0.08 5.16 -12.07
C LYS A 17 -0.45 5.93 -10.86
N LEU A 18 0.22 6.99 -10.42
CA LEU A 18 -0.26 7.88 -9.34
C LEU A 18 -1.56 8.58 -9.74
N GLU A 19 -1.66 9.07 -10.97
CA GLU A 19 -2.87 9.71 -11.50
C GLU A 19 -4.04 8.72 -11.57
N ALA A 20 -3.79 7.52 -12.10
CA ALA A 20 -4.79 6.46 -12.17
C ALA A 20 -5.29 6.07 -10.76
N ALA A 21 -4.39 5.75 -9.83
CA ALA A 21 -4.74 5.37 -8.47
C ALA A 21 -5.49 6.48 -7.73
N SER A 22 -5.04 7.73 -7.85
CA SER A 22 -5.71 8.88 -7.22
C SER A 22 -7.11 9.10 -7.79
N THR A 23 -7.30 8.89 -9.10
CA THR A 23 -8.63 8.97 -9.73
C THR A 23 -9.56 7.87 -9.20
N GLN A 24 -9.08 6.64 -9.10
CA GLN A 24 -9.86 5.51 -8.57
C GLN A 24 -10.26 5.71 -7.11
N LEU A 25 -9.35 6.28 -6.31
CA LEU A 25 -9.61 6.64 -4.91
C LEU A 25 -10.62 7.78 -4.79
N GLN A 26 -10.49 8.82 -5.62
CA GLN A 26 -11.42 9.95 -5.63
C GLN A 26 -12.84 9.52 -5.98
N GLN A 27 -13.01 8.61 -6.95
CA GLN A 27 -14.31 8.04 -7.31
C GLN A 27 -14.97 7.27 -6.15
N ARG A 28 -14.17 6.80 -5.19
CA ARG A 28 -14.61 6.10 -3.97
C ARG A 28 -14.70 7.01 -2.75
N GLY A 29 -14.60 8.32 -2.94
CA GLY A 29 -14.70 9.31 -1.88
C GLY A 29 -13.43 9.49 -1.03
N TYR A 30 -12.31 8.87 -1.42
CA TYR A 30 -11.02 9.11 -0.76
C TYR A 30 -10.23 10.21 -1.48
N ALA A 31 -9.99 11.32 -0.79
CA ALA A 31 -9.13 12.40 -1.28
C ALA A 31 -7.67 12.11 -0.90
N SER A 32 -6.89 11.56 -1.84
CA SER A 32 -5.46 11.30 -1.64
C SER A 32 -4.66 12.61 -1.59
N HIS A 33 -3.59 12.63 -0.79
CA HIS A 33 -2.66 13.75 -0.83
C HIS A 33 -1.88 13.70 -2.14
N ARG A 34 -1.54 14.87 -2.70
CA ARG A 34 -0.64 14.94 -3.86
C ARG A 34 0.72 14.33 -3.52
N ILE A 35 1.11 13.25 -4.19
CA ILE A 35 2.43 12.61 -4.04
C ILE A 35 3.30 13.01 -5.23
N SER A 36 4.56 13.41 -5.00
CA SER A 36 5.46 13.66 -6.14
C SER A 36 6.02 12.33 -6.63
N PRO A 37 6.22 12.15 -7.95
CA PRO A 37 6.79 10.91 -8.50
C PRO A 37 8.14 10.55 -7.88
N ARG A 38 8.97 11.56 -7.61
CA ARG A 38 10.27 11.37 -6.95
C ARG A 38 10.12 10.90 -5.51
N LYS A 39 9.17 11.46 -4.73
CA LYS A 39 8.92 11.02 -3.35
C LYS A 39 8.37 9.60 -3.31
N PHE A 40 7.50 9.25 -4.25
CA PHE A 40 7.02 7.88 -4.40
C PHE A 40 8.17 6.93 -4.72
N TYR A 41 9.01 7.26 -5.70
CA TYR A 41 10.21 6.48 -6.02
C TYR A 41 11.13 6.31 -4.80
N ASP A 42 11.43 7.40 -4.09
CA ASP A 42 12.29 7.35 -2.91
C ASP A 42 11.68 6.47 -1.81
N TYR A 43 10.37 6.59 -1.56
CA TYR A 43 9.67 5.74 -0.60
C TYR A 43 9.76 4.25 -0.97
N MET A 44 9.42 3.90 -2.22
CA MET A 44 9.40 2.51 -2.71
C MET A 44 10.77 1.86 -2.88
N THR A 45 11.84 2.66 -2.92
CA THR A 45 13.23 2.17 -3.06
C THR A 45 14.07 2.41 -1.80
N GLY A 46 13.40 2.77 -0.71
CA GLY A 46 13.97 2.90 0.61
C GLY A 46 14.31 1.53 1.23
N GLU A 47 15.03 1.57 2.34
CA GLU A 47 15.29 0.37 3.14
C GLU A 47 14.04 -0.01 3.91
N THR A 48 13.79 -1.32 4.06
CA THR A 48 12.71 -1.87 4.86
C THR A 48 13.31 -2.71 6.01
N PRO A 49 12.72 -2.67 7.21
CA PRO A 49 13.26 -3.35 8.39
C PRO A 49 13.17 -4.88 8.28
N THR A 50 12.18 -5.38 7.53
CA THR A 50 11.88 -6.79 7.32
C THR A 50 12.47 -7.35 6.03
N GLY A 51 13.15 -6.53 5.22
CA GLY A 51 13.68 -6.96 3.92
C GLY A 51 12.59 -7.34 2.93
N ASP A 52 11.48 -6.59 2.93
CA ASP A 52 10.33 -6.79 2.06
C ASP A 52 10.75 -7.04 0.61
N THR A 53 10.15 -8.05 -0.01
CA THR A 53 10.50 -8.49 -1.36
C THR A 53 9.69 -7.80 -2.46
N ILE A 54 8.67 -7.02 -2.10
CA ILE A 54 7.84 -6.27 -3.06
C ILE A 54 8.66 -5.13 -3.62
N THR A 55 8.85 -5.13 -4.94
CA THR A 55 9.63 -4.11 -5.64
C THR A 55 8.73 -2.99 -6.16
N LEU A 56 9.35 -1.86 -6.52
CA LEU A 56 8.67 -0.77 -7.24
C LEU A 56 7.96 -1.28 -8.52
N LEU A 57 8.54 -2.25 -9.23
CA LEU A 57 7.93 -2.79 -10.45
C LEU A 57 6.66 -3.59 -10.14
N ASP A 58 6.70 -4.43 -9.11
CA ASP A 58 5.53 -5.19 -8.66
C ASP A 58 4.36 -4.25 -8.32
N VAL A 59 4.66 -3.16 -7.61
CA VAL A 59 3.68 -2.13 -7.29
C VAL A 59 3.17 -1.44 -8.55
N LEU A 60 4.05 -0.99 -9.45
CA LEU A 60 3.62 -0.31 -10.68
C LEU A 60 2.79 -1.21 -11.62
N ASP A 61 2.96 -2.51 -11.56
CA ASP A 61 2.23 -3.48 -12.39
C ASP A 61 0.95 -4.02 -11.74
N ASN A 62 0.69 -3.70 -10.48
CA ASN A 62 -0.49 -4.13 -9.75
C ASN A 62 -1.32 -2.93 -9.27
N GLU A 63 -2.55 -2.79 -9.78
CA GLU A 63 -3.42 -1.65 -9.42
C GLU A 63 -3.84 -1.64 -7.94
N TYR A 64 -3.96 -2.81 -7.29
CA TYR A 64 -4.27 -2.92 -5.87
C TYR A 64 -3.10 -2.41 -5.02
N LEU A 65 -1.87 -2.83 -5.35
CA LEU A 65 -0.68 -2.34 -4.66
C LEU A 65 -0.49 -0.84 -4.89
N MET A 66 -0.77 -0.32 -6.09
CA MET A 66 -0.75 1.14 -6.31
C MET A 66 -1.73 1.88 -5.41
N ILE A 67 -2.96 1.37 -5.25
CA ILE A 67 -3.95 1.96 -4.35
C ILE A 67 -3.45 1.92 -2.90
N HIS A 68 -2.93 0.77 -2.48
CA HIS A 68 -2.34 0.57 -1.16
C HIS A 68 -1.29 1.65 -0.85
N GLU A 69 -0.25 1.75 -1.69
CA GLU A 69 0.85 2.67 -1.45
C GLU A 69 0.43 4.15 -1.51
N VAL A 70 -0.50 4.51 -2.40
CA VAL A 70 -1.01 5.89 -2.47
C VAL A 70 -1.78 6.26 -1.21
N VAL A 71 -2.57 5.34 -0.65
CA VAL A 71 -3.29 5.57 0.61
C VAL A 71 -2.30 5.63 1.77
N GLU A 72 -1.37 4.68 1.87
CA GLU A 72 -0.40 4.63 2.99
C GLU A 72 0.42 5.92 3.03
N ILE A 73 1.03 6.34 1.91
CA ILE A 73 1.76 7.59 1.81
C ILE A 73 0.86 8.80 2.12
N SER A 74 -0.41 8.78 1.70
CA SER A 74 -1.35 9.86 2.00
C SER A 74 -1.66 9.97 3.49
N GLU A 75 -1.89 8.86 4.18
CA GLU A 75 -2.10 8.83 5.63
C GLU A 75 -0.86 9.27 6.41
N LEU A 76 0.33 8.85 5.98
CA LEU A 76 1.59 9.31 6.55
C LEU A 76 1.75 10.83 6.40
N LYS A 77 1.40 11.38 5.23
CA LYS A 77 1.41 12.83 5.01
C LYS A 77 0.40 13.57 5.89
N LYS A 78 -0.80 13.03 6.12
CA LYS A 78 -1.79 13.61 7.06
C LYS A 78 -1.23 13.71 8.48
N LYS A 79 -0.40 12.73 8.87
CA LYS A 79 0.31 12.70 10.16
C LYS A 79 1.58 13.56 10.20
N GLY A 80 1.90 14.29 9.12
CA GLY A 80 3.10 15.12 9.04
C GLY A 80 4.40 14.35 8.84
N VAL A 81 4.34 13.06 8.49
CA VAL A 81 5.53 12.23 8.26
C VAL A 81 6.19 12.62 6.93
N PRO A 82 7.51 12.87 6.91
CA PRO A 82 8.23 13.14 5.68
C PRO A 82 8.33 11.86 4.83
N ILE A 83 8.13 12.00 3.52
CA ILE A 83 8.20 10.91 2.54
C ILE A 83 9.55 10.96 1.81
N ASN A 84 10.39 9.96 2.05
CA ASN A 84 11.74 9.75 1.53
C ASN A 84 12.17 8.28 1.71
N LYS A 85 13.44 7.95 1.43
CA LYS A 85 14.00 6.59 1.51
C LYS A 85 14.10 6.01 2.93
N GLN A 86 14.00 6.84 3.96
CA GLN A 86 14.07 6.44 5.36
C GLN A 86 12.68 6.33 6.01
N THR A 87 11.62 6.71 5.29
CA THR A 87 10.28 6.80 5.86
C THR A 87 9.84 5.49 6.49
N VAL A 88 9.97 4.36 5.79
CA VAL A 88 9.55 3.04 6.29
C VAL A 88 10.31 2.66 7.56
N MET A 89 11.64 2.84 7.58
CA MET A 89 12.48 2.61 8.77
C MET A 89 12.07 3.47 9.96
N MET A 90 11.72 4.75 9.73
CA MET A 90 11.38 5.69 10.79
C MET A 90 10.06 5.39 11.50
N ILE A 91 9.11 4.78 10.78
CA ILE A 91 7.73 4.60 11.26
C ILE A 91 7.43 3.17 11.67
N HIS A 92 8.39 2.25 11.56
CA HIS A 92 8.15 0.84 11.83
C HIS A 92 7.99 0.57 13.35
N PRO A 93 7.00 -0.24 13.76
CA PRO A 93 5.92 -0.81 12.95
C PRO A 93 4.78 0.21 12.69
N ASN A 94 4.20 0.17 11.50
CA ASN A 94 3.21 1.15 11.01
C ASN A 94 1.82 0.54 10.73
N TYR A 95 1.30 -0.20 11.71
CA TYR A 95 0.05 -0.95 11.54
C TYR A 95 -1.18 -0.08 11.20
N GLU A 96 -1.31 1.10 11.82
CA GLU A 96 -2.50 1.95 11.65
C GLU A 96 -2.70 2.43 10.21
N THR A 97 -1.64 2.92 9.55
CA THR A 97 -1.78 3.40 8.16
C THR A 97 -1.77 2.25 7.17
N HIS A 98 -1.05 1.16 7.47
CA HIS A 98 -1.09 -0.06 6.69
C HIS A 98 -2.48 -0.68 6.63
N TYR A 99 -3.21 -0.70 7.74
CA TYR A 99 -4.58 -1.21 7.78
C TYR A 99 -5.54 -0.31 7.01
N THR A 100 -5.39 1.03 7.10
CA THR A 100 -6.18 1.94 6.27
C THR A 100 -5.93 1.72 4.77
N ALA A 101 -4.67 1.56 4.37
CA ALA A 101 -4.30 1.25 2.99
C ALA A 101 -4.90 -0.08 2.51
N THR A 102 -4.79 -1.11 3.36
CA THR A 102 -5.36 -2.44 3.12
C THR A 102 -6.88 -2.40 2.96
N GLU A 103 -7.60 -1.65 3.79
CA GLU A 103 -9.06 -1.53 3.67
C GLU A 103 -9.48 -0.94 2.32
N HIS A 104 -8.82 0.15 1.87
CA HIS A 104 -9.11 0.77 0.57
C HIS A 104 -8.75 -0.13 -0.62
N GLU A 105 -7.63 -0.85 -0.51
CA GLU A 105 -7.20 -1.84 -1.50
C GLU A 105 -8.22 -2.98 -1.65
N LEU A 106 -8.70 -3.51 -0.53
CA LEU A 106 -9.65 -4.63 -0.52
C LEU A 106 -11.03 -4.20 -1.00
N ASP A 107 -11.47 -2.98 -0.67
CA ASP A 107 -12.71 -2.41 -1.19
C ASP A 107 -12.65 -2.29 -2.71
N TYR A 108 -11.50 -1.87 -3.24
CA TYR A 108 -11.27 -1.85 -4.67
C TYR A 108 -11.31 -3.25 -5.30
N ALA A 109 -10.70 -4.25 -4.66
CA ALA A 109 -10.72 -5.63 -5.15
C ALA A 109 -12.13 -6.26 -5.10
N ILE A 110 -12.92 -5.95 -4.06
CA ILE A 110 -14.33 -6.37 -3.96
C ILE A 110 -15.15 -5.78 -5.10
N ASP A 111 -15.02 -4.48 -5.39
CA ASP A 111 -15.71 -3.83 -6.51
C ASP A 111 -15.37 -4.51 -7.85
N LYS A 112 -14.11 -4.91 -8.03
CA LYS A 112 -13.61 -5.62 -9.21
C LYS A 112 -13.98 -7.09 -9.25
N LYS A 113 -14.51 -7.65 -8.16
CA LYS A 113 -14.76 -9.09 -7.96
C LYS A 113 -13.50 -9.93 -8.17
N ASP A 114 -12.34 -9.40 -7.78
CA ASP A 114 -11.07 -10.11 -7.86
C ASP A 114 -10.85 -10.95 -6.61
N PHE A 115 -11.53 -12.09 -6.59
CA PHE A 115 -11.52 -13.02 -5.45
C PHE A 115 -10.15 -13.67 -5.21
N ASP A 116 -9.31 -13.75 -6.24
CA ASP A 116 -7.97 -14.31 -6.11
C ASP A 116 -7.05 -13.35 -5.34
N TRP A 117 -7.13 -12.05 -5.63
CA TRP A 117 -6.44 -11.04 -4.84
C TRP A 117 -6.90 -11.03 -3.38
N LEU A 118 -8.23 -11.12 -3.13
CA LEU A 118 -8.78 -11.18 -1.78
C LEU A 118 -8.25 -12.38 -0.99
N ARG A 119 -8.17 -13.56 -1.61
CA ARG A 119 -7.61 -14.77 -0.96
C ARG A 119 -6.15 -14.59 -0.55
N ILE A 120 -5.33 -13.99 -1.43
CA ILE A 120 -3.93 -13.69 -1.14
C ILE A 120 -3.85 -12.76 0.09
N ARG A 121 -4.61 -11.66 0.08
CA ARG A 121 -4.55 -10.66 1.16
C ARG A 121 -5.15 -11.14 2.48
N ILE A 122 -6.17 -12.00 2.47
CA ILE A 122 -6.64 -12.67 3.70
C ILE A 122 -5.52 -13.47 4.36
N ASN A 123 -4.72 -14.20 3.58
CA ASN A 123 -3.62 -15.00 4.14
C ASN A 123 -2.53 -14.10 4.74
N HIS A 124 -2.20 -12.98 4.08
CA HIS A 124 -1.32 -11.97 4.68
C HIS A 124 -1.91 -11.40 5.97
N ALA A 125 -3.19 -11.05 5.98
CA ALA A 125 -3.85 -10.50 7.16
C ALA A 125 -3.86 -11.47 8.35
N LYS A 126 -4.01 -12.78 8.11
CA LYS A 126 -3.88 -13.80 9.16
C LYS A 126 -2.47 -13.82 9.75
N SER A 127 -1.42 -13.68 8.93
CA SER A 127 -0.05 -13.64 9.43
C SER A 127 0.23 -12.42 10.32
N TRP A 128 -0.47 -11.30 10.13
CA TRP A 128 -0.33 -10.13 11.02
C TRP A 128 -0.83 -10.41 12.43
N LEU A 129 -1.84 -11.27 12.58
CA LEU A 129 -2.32 -11.68 13.91
C LEU A 129 -1.28 -12.51 14.69
N GLU A 130 -0.29 -13.06 13.98
CA GLU A 130 0.80 -13.84 14.54
C GLU A 130 2.06 -12.98 14.79
N ASP A 131 2.08 -11.71 14.35
CA ASP A 131 3.21 -10.80 14.55
C ASP A 131 3.29 -10.32 16.01
N PRO A 132 4.40 -10.59 16.74
CA PRO A 132 4.57 -10.13 18.12
C PRO A 132 4.57 -8.61 18.29
N ASP A 133 4.88 -7.85 17.24
CA ASP A 133 4.94 -6.38 17.26
C ASP A 133 3.58 -5.73 16.93
N MET A 134 2.55 -6.53 16.60
CA MET A 134 1.20 -6.03 16.35
C MET A 134 0.56 -5.43 17.63
N PRO A 135 0.11 -4.16 17.61
CA PRO A 135 -0.57 -3.56 18.74
C PRO A 135 -1.89 -4.26 19.08
N GLN A 136 -2.10 -4.62 20.36
CA GLN A 136 -3.29 -5.36 20.79
C GLN A 136 -4.61 -4.67 20.46
N HIS A 137 -4.65 -3.33 20.49
CA HIS A 137 -5.87 -2.57 20.17
C HIS A 137 -6.25 -2.66 18.68
N LEU A 138 -5.36 -3.13 17.81
CA LEU A 138 -5.58 -3.31 16.38
C LEU A 138 -6.03 -4.71 15.98
N ILE A 139 -5.94 -5.69 16.88
CA ILE A 139 -6.45 -7.06 16.66
C ILE A 139 -7.89 -7.04 16.13
N PRO A 140 -8.85 -6.33 16.74
CA PRO A 140 -10.24 -6.33 16.25
C PRO A 140 -10.40 -5.74 14.85
N ARG A 141 -9.52 -4.78 14.49
CA ARG A 141 -9.52 -4.18 13.15
C ARG A 141 -9.01 -5.17 12.10
N CYS A 142 -7.93 -5.90 12.41
CA CYS A 142 -7.43 -6.97 11.54
C CYS A 142 -8.45 -8.10 11.34
N GLU A 143 -9.11 -8.54 12.42
CA GLU A 143 -10.20 -9.52 12.34
C GLU A 143 -11.37 -9.03 11.47
N THR A 144 -11.69 -7.73 11.55
CA THR A 144 -12.72 -7.11 10.71
C THR A 144 -12.33 -7.13 9.24
N ILE A 145 -11.07 -6.84 8.91
CA ILE A 145 -10.54 -6.94 7.54
C ILE A 145 -10.70 -8.38 7.01
N ILE A 146 -10.25 -9.37 7.78
CA ILE A 146 -10.34 -10.80 7.40
C ILE A 146 -11.79 -11.21 7.18
N ARG A 147 -12.69 -10.85 8.11
CA ARG A 147 -14.11 -11.17 8.03
C ARG A 147 -14.77 -10.56 6.80
N LYS A 148 -14.54 -9.27 6.55
CA LYS A 148 -15.10 -8.55 5.39
C LYS A 148 -14.74 -9.23 4.07
N CYS A 149 -13.48 -9.61 3.90
CA CYS A 149 -13.06 -10.32 2.68
C CYS A 149 -13.64 -11.73 2.60
N SER A 150 -13.76 -12.42 3.73
CA SER A 150 -14.34 -13.77 3.78
C SER A 150 -15.84 -13.77 3.43
N GLU A 151 -16.57 -12.72 3.82
CA GLU A 151 -17.99 -12.52 3.47
C GLU A 151 -18.19 -12.16 1.98
N ALA A 152 -17.15 -11.63 1.32
CA ALA A 152 -17.18 -11.27 -0.09
C ALA A 152 -16.81 -12.42 -1.04
N LEU A 153 -16.20 -13.51 -0.53
CA LEU A 153 -15.80 -14.71 -1.27
C LEU A 153 -16.94 -15.74 -1.39
#